data_AF-A0A2C9LU58-F1
#
_entry.id   AF-A0A2C9LU58-F1
#
_cell.length_a   1.000
_cell.length_b   1.000
_cell.length_c   1.000
_cell.angle_alpha   90.00
_cell.angle_beta   90.00
_cell.angle_gamma   90.00
#
_symmetry.space_group_name_H-M   'P 1'
#
loop_
_entity.id
_entity.type
_entity.pdbx_description
1 polymer ?
#
loop_
_entity_poly.entity_id
_entity_poly.type
_entity_poly.pdbx_seq_one_letter_code
_entity_poly.pdbx_strand_id
1 'polypeptide(L)'
;MGSGHNGFTYRDEELQTSAGHNGFTYRDEELQTSAGHNGFTTRDEELQTSAGHNGFTYRDEQLQTSEGHNGFTYKDKQLQTSEGHNGFTYRDEDEELQTSAGHNGITNKDDELQTSAGHNGITKKDEELQTSEGHNGITNRDEELQKSAGHNDITNREEEFKHLKGITNSD
;
A
#
# COMPACT_ATOMS: atom_id res chain seq x y z
N MET A 1 4.05 -6.55 34.31
CA MET A 1 3.89 -5.19 33.76
C MET A 1 2.86 -5.30 32.66
N GLY A 2 1.62 -4.87 32.90
CA GLY A 2 0.54 -5.01 31.94
C GLY A 2 0.74 -4.03 30.79
N SER A 3 0.83 -4.53 29.56
CA SER A 3 0.78 -3.70 28.36
C SER A 3 -0.62 -3.10 28.28
N GLY A 4 -0.75 -1.82 28.64
CA GLY A 4 -2.00 -1.08 28.51
C GLY A 4 -2.25 -0.75 27.05
N HIS A 5 -3.06 -1.56 26.36
CA HIS A 5 -3.66 -1.14 25.10
C HIS A 5 -4.74 -0.11 25.41
N ASN A 6 -4.54 1.13 24.96
CA ASN A 6 -5.55 2.17 25.07
C ASN A 6 -6.29 2.31 23.74
N GLY A 7 -7.63 2.25 23.78
CA GLY A 7 -8.49 2.49 22.63
C GLY A 7 -9.10 3.90 22.69
N PHE A 8 -9.00 4.66 21.61
CA PHE A 8 -9.52 6.01 21.48
C PHE A 8 -10.49 6.12 20.29
N THR A 9 -11.52 6.94 20.46
CA THR A 9 -12.46 7.26 19.38
C THR A 9 -12.69 8.74 19.37
N TYR A 10 -12.41 9.36 18.22
CA TYR A 10 -12.60 10.77 17.97
C TYR A 10 -13.68 10.95 16.90
N ARG A 11 -14.40 12.06 16.98
CA ARG A 11 -15.58 12.33 16.15
C ARG A 11 -15.61 13.74 15.58
N ASP A 12 -14.58 14.51 15.86
CA ASP A 12 -14.41 15.89 15.43
C ASP A 12 -12.97 15.98 14.91
N GLU A 13 -12.68 16.98 14.07
CA GLU A 13 -11.35 17.25 13.54
C GLU A 13 -10.32 17.46 14.67
N GLU A 14 -9.24 16.68 14.67
CA GLU A 14 -8.20 16.74 15.69
C GLU A 14 -6.78 16.81 15.14
N LEU A 15 -5.88 17.36 15.97
CA LEU A 15 -4.44 17.30 15.79
C LEU A 15 -3.86 16.35 16.84
N GLN A 16 -3.25 15.26 16.40
CA GLN A 16 -2.90 14.17 17.31
C GLN A 16 -1.41 13.83 17.24
N THR A 17 -0.77 13.76 18.42
CA THR A 17 0.53 13.10 18.59
C THR A 17 0.41 11.93 19.56
N SER A 18 0.66 10.71 19.08
CA SER A 18 0.61 9.49 19.90
C SER A 18 1.95 8.76 19.93
N ALA A 19 2.21 8.10 21.07
CA ALA A 19 3.30 7.16 21.23
C ALA A 19 2.82 5.93 22.02
N GLY A 20 3.43 4.77 21.75
CA GLY A 20 3.21 3.56 22.55
C GLY A 20 2.34 2.52 21.84
N HIS A 21 1.43 1.88 22.58
CA HIS A 21 0.59 0.78 22.08
C HIS A 21 -0.89 1.15 22.14
N ASN A 22 -1.42 1.72 21.06
CA ASN A 22 -2.77 2.29 21.04
C ASN A 22 -3.62 1.80 19.86
N GLY A 23 -4.93 1.92 20.00
CA GLY A 23 -5.89 1.79 18.91
C GLY A 23 -6.69 3.07 18.76
N PHE A 24 -6.83 3.56 17.54
CA PHE A 24 -7.51 4.81 17.22
C PHE A 24 -8.61 4.59 16.17
N THR A 25 -9.72 5.30 16.36
CA THR A 25 -10.79 5.38 15.37
C THR A 25 -11.19 6.83 15.18
N TYR A 26 -11.09 7.32 13.95
CA TYR A 26 -11.39 8.68 13.54
C TYR A 26 -12.55 8.67 12.55
N ARG A 27 -13.45 9.65 12.72
CA ARG A 27 -14.61 9.80 11.83
C ARG A 27 -14.49 10.94 10.84
N ASP A 28 -13.76 11.99 11.23
CA ASP A 28 -13.66 13.25 10.49
C ASP A 28 -12.18 13.48 10.11
N GLU A 29 -11.87 14.64 9.54
CA GLU A 29 -10.55 14.97 9.00
C GLU A 29 -9.49 15.09 10.10
N GLU A 30 -8.29 14.53 9.88
CA GLU A 30 -7.27 14.45 10.92
C GLU A 30 -5.87 14.83 10.43
N LEU A 31 -5.12 15.47 11.34
CA LEU A 31 -3.68 15.66 11.18
C LEU A 31 -2.93 14.90 12.28
N GLN A 32 -2.09 13.95 11.87
CA GLN A 32 -1.59 12.94 12.79
C GLN A 32 -0.07 12.76 12.74
N THR A 33 0.51 12.49 13.91
CA THR A 33 1.86 11.97 14.05
C THR A 33 1.88 10.86 15.09
N SER A 34 2.32 9.67 14.71
CA SER A 34 2.33 8.51 15.60
C SER A 34 3.65 7.75 15.62
N ALA A 35 3.99 7.23 16.78
CA ALA A 35 5.13 6.34 16.97
C ALA A 35 4.76 5.10 17.81
N GLY A 36 5.34 3.94 17.51
CA GLY A 36 5.19 2.74 18.32
C GLY A 36 4.41 1.63 17.62
N HIS A 37 3.53 0.93 18.34
CA HIS A 37 2.67 -0.10 17.73
C HIS A 37 1.20 0.30 17.85
N ASN A 38 0.66 0.91 16.80
CA ASN A 38 -0.69 1.45 16.82
C ASN A 38 -1.58 0.86 15.72
N GLY A 39 -2.88 0.81 15.98
CA GLY A 39 -3.90 0.52 14.98
C GLY A 39 -4.73 1.76 14.70
N PHE A 40 -4.98 2.07 13.43
CA PHE A 40 -5.77 3.20 12.99
C PHE A 40 -6.91 2.75 12.09
N THR A 41 -8.07 3.34 12.30
CA THR A 41 -9.21 3.23 11.38
C THR A 41 -9.78 4.62 11.18
N THR A 42 -9.61 5.14 9.98
CA THR A 42 -10.03 6.50 9.64
C THR A 42 -11.05 6.45 8.52
N ARG A 43 -12.11 7.22 8.69
CA ARG A 43 -13.24 7.23 7.77
C ARG A 43 -13.10 8.27 6.67
N ASP A 44 -12.59 9.45 7.01
CA ASP A 44 -12.52 10.62 6.15
C ASP A 44 -11.04 10.98 5.88
N GLU A 45 -10.76 12.18 5.35
CA GLU A 45 -9.43 12.57 4.90
C GLU A 45 -8.41 12.60 6.05
N GLU A 46 -7.19 12.13 5.82
CA GLU A 46 -6.13 12.27 6.84
C GLU A 46 -4.76 12.57 6.23
N LEU A 47 -4.03 13.42 6.95
CA LEU A 47 -2.62 13.69 6.74
C LEU A 47 -1.83 13.07 7.89
N GLN A 48 -1.02 12.07 7.60
CA GLN A 48 -0.41 11.21 8.62
C GLN A 48 1.10 11.04 8.42
N THR A 49 1.83 11.14 9.53
CA THR A 49 3.22 10.71 9.64
C THR A 49 3.34 9.63 10.71
N SER A 50 3.81 8.44 10.34
CA SER A 50 3.91 7.33 11.28
C SER A 50 5.27 6.66 11.28
N ALA A 51 5.69 6.18 12.45
CA ALA A 51 6.88 5.35 12.62
C ALA A 51 6.59 4.15 13.53
N GLY A 52 7.15 2.99 13.19
CA GLY A 52 7.09 1.79 14.04
C GLY A 52 6.34 0.63 13.40
N HIS A 53 5.48 -0.06 14.16
CA HIS A 53 4.69 -1.19 13.67
C HIS A 53 3.20 -0.90 13.73
N ASN A 54 2.65 -0.33 12.67
CA ASN A 54 1.29 0.16 12.68
C ASN A 54 0.39 -0.56 11.66
N GLY A 55 -0.89 -0.67 11.98
CA GLY A 55 -1.92 -1.13 11.06
C GLY A 55 -2.88 0.00 10.74
N PHE A 56 -3.17 0.21 9.46
CA PHE A 56 -4.02 1.29 9.01
C PHE A 56 -5.15 0.77 8.12
N THR A 57 -6.34 1.34 8.31
CA THR A 57 -7.48 1.13 7.43
C THR A 57 -8.13 2.48 7.16
N TYR A 58 -8.05 2.89 5.90
CA TYR A 58 -8.57 4.16 5.43
C TYR A 58 -9.72 3.92 4.48
N ARG A 59 -10.73 4.79 4.55
CA ARG A 59 -11.89 4.76 3.66
C ARG A 59 -11.86 5.86 2.61
N ASP A 60 -11.17 6.96 2.86
CA ASP A 60 -11.19 8.17 2.02
C ASP A 60 -9.75 8.62 1.69
N GLU A 61 -9.62 9.76 1.01
CA GLU A 61 -8.35 10.31 0.52
C GLU A 61 -7.29 10.43 1.62
N GLN A 62 -6.05 10.00 1.38
CA GLN A 62 -4.96 10.22 2.34
C GLN A 62 -3.68 10.74 1.71
N LEU A 63 -2.97 11.50 2.54
CA LEU A 63 -1.59 11.88 2.32
C LEU A 63 -0.74 11.35 3.45
N GLN A 64 0.21 10.45 3.12
CA GLN A 64 0.90 9.68 4.16
C GLN A 64 2.41 9.57 3.94
N THR A 65 3.14 9.71 5.04
CA THR A 65 4.52 9.25 5.17
C THR A 65 4.61 8.19 6.28
N SER A 66 5.25 7.06 6.01
CA SER A 66 5.44 6.00 7.02
C SER A 66 6.82 5.36 6.98
N GLU A 67 7.37 5.08 8.15
CA GLU A 67 8.59 4.30 8.34
C GLU A 67 8.30 3.08 9.23
N GLY A 68 8.90 1.93 8.92
CA GLY A 68 8.91 0.75 9.80
C GLY A 68 8.22 -0.47 9.21
N HIS A 69 7.44 -1.20 10.02
CA HIS A 69 6.70 -2.37 9.55
C HIS A 69 5.19 -2.17 9.65
N ASN A 70 4.61 -1.69 8.55
CA ASN A 70 3.23 -1.25 8.55
C ASN A 70 2.35 -2.04 7.59
N GLY A 71 1.09 -2.21 7.95
CA GLY A 71 0.06 -2.78 7.08
C GLY A 71 -0.98 -1.72 6.73
N PHE A 72 -1.30 -1.60 5.45
CA PHE A 72 -2.23 -0.59 4.94
C PHE A 72 -3.35 -1.22 4.14
N THR A 73 -4.55 -0.71 4.34
CA THR A 73 -5.70 -1.01 3.50
C THR A 73 -6.41 0.29 3.15
N TYR A 74 -6.52 0.56 1.87
CA TYR A 74 -7.14 1.76 1.33
C TYR A 74 -8.38 1.39 0.49
N LYS A 75 -9.29 2.36 0.37
CA LYS A 75 -10.51 2.25 -0.44
C LYS A 75 -10.72 3.44 -1.37
N ASP A 76 -9.80 4.39 -1.39
CA ASP A 76 -9.93 5.62 -2.18
C ASP A 76 -8.50 6.16 -2.43
N LYS A 77 -8.37 7.29 -3.12
CA LYS A 77 -7.11 7.90 -3.59
C LYS A 77 -6.06 8.07 -2.52
N GLN A 78 -4.82 7.81 -2.89
CA GLN A 78 -3.69 7.89 -1.98
C GLN A 78 -2.50 8.61 -2.60
N LEU A 79 -1.86 9.46 -1.81
CA LEU A 79 -0.50 9.91 -2.06
C LEU A 79 0.39 9.44 -0.91
N GLN A 80 1.32 8.55 -1.23
CA GLN A 80 1.97 7.74 -0.21
C GLN A 80 3.47 7.63 -0.42
N THR A 81 4.22 7.85 0.67
CA THR A 81 5.65 7.54 0.76
C THR A 81 5.90 6.58 1.92
N SER A 82 6.58 5.47 1.65
CA SER A 82 6.96 4.49 2.66
C SER A 82 8.40 4.03 2.59
N GLU A 83 8.93 3.75 3.77
CA GLU A 83 10.19 3.03 3.94
C GLU A 83 9.99 1.88 4.94
N GLY A 84 10.61 0.72 4.67
CA GLY A 84 10.69 -0.40 5.59
C GLY A 84 10.07 -1.69 5.06
N HIS A 85 9.38 -2.46 5.92
CA HIS A 85 8.70 -3.70 5.53
C HIS A 85 7.19 -3.52 5.59
N ASN A 86 6.58 -3.15 4.48
CA ASN A 86 5.16 -2.77 4.47
C ASN A 86 4.30 -3.67 3.59
N GLY A 87 3.03 -3.81 3.97
CA GLY A 87 2.01 -4.46 3.16
C GLY A 87 0.95 -3.45 2.73
N PHE A 88 0.65 -3.39 1.44
CA PHE A 88 -0.31 -2.48 0.85
C PHE A 88 -1.43 -3.25 0.16
N THR A 89 -2.67 -2.83 0.37
CA THR A 89 -3.83 -3.37 -0.31
C THR A 89 -4.76 -2.24 -0.68
N TYR A 90 -4.93 -2.05 -1.99
CA TYR A 90 -5.77 -1.04 -2.58
C TYR A 90 -7.00 -1.72 -3.20
N ARG A 91 -8.18 -1.14 -2.99
CA ARG A 91 -9.45 -1.85 -3.21
C ARG A 91 -10.35 -1.25 -4.27
N ASP A 92 -10.15 0.01 -4.64
CA ASP A 92 -11.08 0.84 -5.40
C ASP A 92 -10.34 1.57 -6.53
N GLU A 93 -11.11 1.89 -7.58
CA GLU A 93 -10.66 2.27 -8.94
C GLU A 93 -10.12 3.70 -9.07
N ASP A 94 -9.40 4.17 -8.05
CA ASP A 94 -9.00 5.57 -7.92
C ASP A 94 -7.51 5.79 -8.19
N GLU A 95 -7.16 6.98 -8.64
CA GLU A 95 -5.77 7.34 -8.98
C GLU A 95 -4.87 7.32 -7.74
N GLU A 96 -3.76 6.59 -7.82
CA GLU A 96 -2.79 6.50 -6.73
C GLU A 96 -1.37 6.89 -7.14
N LEU A 97 -0.67 7.52 -6.20
CA LEU A 97 0.72 7.91 -6.31
C LEU A 97 1.51 7.27 -5.18
N GLN A 98 2.33 6.29 -5.53
CA GLN A 98 2.94 5.39 -4.56
C GLN A 98 4.46 5.41 -4.71
N THR A 99 5.16 5.78 -3.63
CA THR A 99 6.61 5.61 -3.52
C THR A 99 6.94 4.70 -2.34
N SER A 100 7.60 3.58 -2.62
CA SER A 100 8.04 2.64 -1.59
C SER A 100 9.51 2.29 -1.72
N ALA A 101 10.16 2.18 -0.57
CA ALA A 101 11.50 1.61 -0.43
C ALA A 101 11.50 0.50 0.63
N GLY A 102 12.31 -0.54 0.41
CA GLY A 102 12.51 -1.62 1.39
C GLY A 102 11.96 -2.95 0.91
N HIS A 103 11.16 -3.63 1.74
CA HIS A 103 10.62 -4.95 1.45
C HIS A 103 9.10 -4.93 1.53
N ASN A 104 8.45 -4.71 0.39
CA ASN A 104 7.02 -4.43 0.39
C ASN A 104 6.20 -5.50 -0.36
N GLY A 105 5.03 -5.81 0.16
CA GLY A 105 4.00 -6.54 -0.56
C GLY A 105 2.93 -5.55 -1.04
N ILE A 106 2.68 -5.48 -2.33
CA ILE A 106 1.80 -4.49 -2.96
C ILE A 106 0.76 -5.26 -3.78
N THR A 107 -0.51 -4.99 -3.49
CA THR A 107 -1.65 -5.58 -4.21
C THR A 107 -2.60 -4.48 -4.62
N ASN A 108 -2.64 -4.26 -5.92
CA ASN A 108 -3.33 -3.17 -6.58
C ASN A 108 -4.37 -3.76 -7.52
N LYS A 109 -5.46 -3.02 -7.71
CA LYS A 109 -6.48 -3.40 -8.69
C LYS A 109 -6.53 -2.46 -9.88
N ASP A 110 -5.86 -1.31 -9.83
CA ASP A 110 -6.24 -0.14 -10.62
C ASP A 110 -5.02 0.63 -11.15
N ASP A 111 -5.26 1.70 -11.90
CA ASP A 111 -4.24 2.49 -12.59
C ASP A 111 -3.44 3.37 -11.60
N GLU A 112 -2.12 3.17 -11.54
CA GLU A 112 -1.25 3.86 -10.60
C GLU A 112 0.03 4.40 -11.25
N LEU A 113 0.60 5.44 -10.64
CA LEU A 113 2.02 5.75 -10.81
C LEU A 113 2.79 5.19 -9.63
N GLN A 114 3.53 4.12 -9.90
CA GLN A 114 4.24 3.39 -8.86
C GLN A 114 5.76 3.52 -9.01
N THR A 115 6.44 3.94 -7.94
CA THR A 115 7.89 3.85 -7.81
C THR A 115 8.25 2.96 -6.64
N SER A 116 8.92 1.84 -6.92
CA SER A 116 9.31 0.85 -5.92
C SER A 116 10.81 0.59 -5.96
N ALA A 117 11.48 0.66 -4.82
CA ALA A 117 12.88 0.29 -4.66
C ALA A 117 13.05 -0.81 -3.60
N GLY A 118 13.98 -1.75 -3.83
CA GLY A 118 14.30 -2.80 -2.86
C GLY A 118 13.78 -4.17 -3.28
N HIS A 119 13.12 -4.89 -2.37
CA HIS A 119 12.64 -6.26 -2.57
C HIS A 119 11.11 -6.32 -2.46
N ASN A 120 10.42 -6.13 -3.58
CA ASN A 120 8.96 -5.99 -3.56
C ASN A 120 8.25 -7.13 -4.30
N GLY A 121 7.15 -7.62 -3.72
CA GLY A 121 6.18 -8.46 -4.41
C GLY A 121 5.00 -7.60 -4.82
N ILE A 122 4.72 -7.51 -6.12
CA ILE A 122 3.73 -6.60 -6.68
C ILE A 122 2.74 -7.40 -7.52
N THR A 123 1.45 -7.28 -7.20
CA THR A 123 0.36 -7.92 -7.94
C THR A 123 -0.64 -6.88 -8.39
N LYS A 124 -0.91 -6.84 -9.70
CA LYS A 124 -1.73 -5.80 -10.33
C LYS A 124 -2.82 -6.41 -11.20
N LYS A 125 -3.89 -5.65 -11.39
CA LYS A 125 -4.99 -6.04 -12.27
C LYS A 125 -5.05 -5.15 -13.52
N ASP A 126 -4.95 -3.84 -13.38
CA ASP A 126 -5.17 -2.90 -14.49
C ASP A 126 -3.87 -2.19 -14.91
N GLU A 127 -3.92 -1.18 -15.79
CA GLU A 127 -2.76 -0.62 -16.49
C GLU A 127 -2.00 0.42 -15.63
N GLU A 128 -0.72 0.20 -15.38
CA GLU A 128 0.10 1.13 -14.61
C GLU A 128 1.33 1.70 -15.37
N LEU A 129 1.87 2.77 -14.79
CA LEU A 129 3.21 3.28 -15.09
C LEU A 129 4.11 2.94 -13.91
N GLN A 130 4.92 1.90 -14.08
CA GLN A 130 5.76 1.38 -13.01
C GLN A 130 7.24 1.68 -13.23
N THR A 131 7.89 2.27 -12.23
CA THR A 131 9.35 2.28 -12.08
C THR A 131 9.77 1.37 -10.94
N SER A 132 10.60 0.38 -11.23
CA SER A 132 11.08 -0.59 -10.25
C SER A 132 12.61 -0.66 -10.22
N GLU A 133 13.20 -0.62 -9.03
CA GLU A 133 14.62 -0.87 -8.79
C GLU A 133 14.80 -1.98 -7.76
N GLY A 134 15.77 -2.86 -7.98
CA GLY A 134 16.13 -3.91 -7.03
C GLY A 134 15.65 -5.29 -7.46
N HIS A 135 15.04 -6.03 -6.54
CA HIS A 135 14.69 -7.43 -6.66
C HIS A 135 13.16 -7.60 -6.51
N ASN A 136 12.41 -7.44 -7.61
CA ASN A 136 10.96 -7.41 -7.54
C ASN A 136 10.32 -8.60 -8.27
N GLY A 137 9.27 -9.18 -7.68
CA GLY A 137 8.38 -10.13 -8.35
C GLY A 137 7.10 -9.41 -8.72
N ILE A 138 6.78 -9.33 -10.01
CA ILE A 138 5.69 -8.54 -10.57
C ILE A 138 4.74 -9.46 -11.33
N THR A 139 3.47 -9.47 -10.93
CA THR A 139 2.42 -10.24 -11.60
C THR A 139 1.31 -9.30 -12.04
N ASN A 140 1.15 -9.16 -13.35
CA ASN A 140 0.16 -8.26 -13.96
C ASN A 140 -0.90 -9.09 -14.68
N ARG A 141 -2.11 -8.55 -14.76
CA ARG A 141 -3.14 -9.10 -15.65
C ARG A 141 -3.07 -8.41 -17.01
N ASP A 142 -3.00 -7.08 -17.04
CA ASP A 142 -3.06 -6.28 -18.26
C ASP A 142 -1.66 -5.80 -18.73
N GLU A 143 -1.61 -5.09 -19.87
CA GLU A 143 -0.36 -4.55 -20.46
C GLU A 143 0.14 -3.32 -19.69
N GLU A 144 1.47 -3.14 -19.62
CA GLU A 144 2.11 -2.22 -18.69
C GLU A 144 3.23 -1.41 -19.33
N LEU A 145 3.34 -0.13 -18.96
CA LEU A 145 4.49 0.70 -19.30
C LEU A 145 5.51 0.65 -18.15
N GLN A 146 6.41 -0.32 -18.23
CA GLN A 146 7.36 -0.60 -17.16
C GLN A 146 8.79 -0.13 -17.46
N LYS A 147 9.41 0.52 -16.48
CA LYS A 147 10.85 0.76 -16.40
C LYS A 147 11.44 0.04 -15.21
N SER A 148 12.34 -0.90 -15.45
CA SER A 148 12.92 -1.73 -14.39
C SER A 148 14.45 -1.70 -14.40
N ALA A 149 15.05 -1.66 -13.22
CA ALA A 149 16.48 -1.87 -12.98
C ALA A 149 16.68 -2.95 -11.91
N GLY A 150 17.72 -3.76 -12.05
CA GLY A 150 17.96 -4.91 -11.17
C GLY A 150 17.26 -6.20 -11.65
N HIS A 151 17.02 -7.13 -10.72
CA HIS A 151 16.42 -8.44 -10.99
C HIS A 151 14.90 -8.37 -10.81
N ASN A 152 14.16 -8.24 -11.90
CA ASN A 152 12.70 -8.14 -11.86
C ASN A 152 12.08 -9.32 -12.62
N ASP A 153 11.34 -10.16 -11.89
CA ASP A 153 10.61 -11.29 -12.45
C ASP A 153 9.19 -10.84 -12.78
N ILE A 154 8.88 -10.65 -14.08
CA ILE A 154 7.59 -10.12 -14.54
C ILE A 154 6.78 -11.24 -15.20
N THR A 155 5.54 -11.44 -14.73
CA THR A 155 4.61 -12.43 -15.27
C THR A 155 3.29 -11.77 -15.65
N ASN A 156 2.90 -11.86 -16.92
CA ASN A 156 1.60 -11.35 -17.42
C ASN A 156 0.62 -12.51 -17.61
N ARG A 157 -0.49 -12.49 -16.86
CA ARG A 157 -1.44 -13.62 -16.80
C ARG A 157 -2.20 -13.86 -18.10
N GLU A 158 -2.50 -12.81 -18.87
CA GLU A 158 -3.18 -12.97 -20.15
C GLU A 158 -2.34 -13.70 -21.22
N GLU A 159 -1.02 -13.50 -21.20
CA GLU A 159 -0.10 -14.16 -22.13
C GLU A 159 0.04 -15.66 -21.84
N GLU A 160 0.03 -16.07 -20.56
CA GLU A 160 0.03 -17.50 -20.20
C GLU A 160 -1.24 -18.22 -20.71
N PHE A 161 -2.42 -17.60 -20.59
CA PHE A 161 -3.67 -18.21 -21.07
C PHE A 161 -3.72 -18.37 -22.60
N LYS A 162 -3.12 -17.46 -23.36
CA LYS A 162 -2.96 -17.60 -24.82
C LYS A 162 -2.03 -18.75 -25.16
N HIS A 163 -0.89 -18.88 -24.47
CA HIS A 163 0.08 -19.95 -24.70
C HIS A 163 -0.49 -21.35 -24.35
N LEU A 164 -1.19 -21.49 -23.22
CA LEU A 164 -1.82 -22.74 -22.79
C LEU A 164 -2.94 -23.22 -23.74
N LYS A 165 -3.73 -22.31 -24.32
CA LYS A 165 -4.76 -22.66 -25.32
C LYS A 165 -4.18 -22.99 -26.70
N GLY A 166 -2.96 -22.51 -27.01
CA GLY A 166 -2.25 -22.84 -28.24
C GLY A 166 -1.73 -24.27 -28.29
N ILE A 167 -1.52 -24.91 -27.12
CA ILE A 167 -1.01 -26.29 -27.01
C ILE A 167 -2.12 -27.34 -27.22
N THR A 168 -3.40 -26.97 -27.14
CA THR A 168 -4.53 -27.93 -27.27
C THR A 168 -5.11 -28.08 -28.68
N ASN A 169 -4.48 -27.53 -29.72
CA ASN A 169 -4.85 -27.81 -31.11
C ASN A 169 -3.78 -28.68 -31.79
N SER A 170 -3.80 -29.97 -31.48
CA SER A 170 -3.25 -31.02 -32.32
C SER A 170 -4.11 -32.27 -32.12
N ASP A 171 -5.16 -32.37 -32.94
CA ASP A 171 -5.54 -33.54 -33.74
C ASP A 171 -6.91 -33.31 -34.42
#